data_AF-A0A6P7FCX8-F1
#
_entry.id   AF-A0A6P7FCX8-F1
#
_cell.length_a   1.000
_cell.length_b   1.000
_cell.length_c   1.000
_cell.angle_alpha   90.00
_cell.angle_beta   90.00
_cell.angle_gamma   90.00
#
_symmetry.space_group_name_H-M   'P 1'
#
loop_
_entity.id
_entity.type
_entity.pdbx_description
1 polymer ?
#
loop_
_entity_poly.entity_id
_entity_poly.type
_entity_poly.pdbx_seq_one_letter_code
_entity_poly.pdbx_strand_id
1 'polypeptide(L)'
;MKIALVLALLSCVALTIYAQQEPISNERRCDTCIALASIIKDYAAEHVPLDKVRRDVERLCDDLADDLREACERELLPNLDKVYEELKKRTPLEFCEKHEQCGRK
;
A
#
# COMPACT_ATOMS: atom_id res chain seq x y z
N MET A 1 2.80 16.42 -42.00
CA MET A 1 4.17 16.20 -41.46
C MET A 1 4.30 16.48 -39.95
N LYS A 2 3.66 17.51 -39.38
CA LYS A 2 3.80 17.86 -37.95
C LYS A 2 3.18 16.84 -36.97
N ILE A 3 2.06 16.22 -37.35
CA ILE A 3 1.31 15.27 -36.48
C ILE A 3 2.09 13.98 -36.21
N ALA A 4 2.80 13.45 -37.21
CA ALA A 4 3.62 12.25 -37.06
C ALA A 4 4.78 12.45 -36.07
N LEU A 5 5.38 13.64 -36.06
CA LEU A 5 6.43 14.04 -35.12
C LEU A 5 5.92 14.13 -33.67
N VAL A 6 4.71 14.66 -33.48
CA VAL A 6 4.09 14.77 -32.16
C VAL A 6 3.74 13.40 -31.60
N LEU A 7 3.18 12.50 -32.42
CA LEU A 7 2.86 11.13 -31.99
C LEU A 7 4.11 10.32 -31.64
N ALA A 8 5.19 10.47 -32.42
CA ALA A 8 6.47 9.81 -32.13
C ALA A 8 7.07 10.30 -30.79
N LEU A 9 7.03 11.62 -30.53
CA LEU A 9 7.50 12.17 -29.25
C LEU A 9 6.65 11.70 -28.07
N LEU A 10 5.33 11.65 -28.22
CA LEU A 10 4.44 11.14 -27.18
C LEU A 10 4.69 9.65 -26.89
N SER A 11 4.91 8.82 -27.92
CA SER A 11 5.29 7.42 -27.71
C SER A 11 6.65 7.26 -27.03
N CYS A 12 7.63 8.10 -27.36
CA CYS A 12 8.94 8.06 -26.72
C CYS A 12 8.88 8.45 -25.24
N VAL A 13 8.07 9.47 -24.89
CA VAL A 13 7.87 9.90 -23.51
C VAL A 13 7.08 8.85 -22.72
N ALA A 14 6.07 8.21 -23.32
CA ALA A 14 5.34 7.13 -22.67
C ALA A 14 6.24 5.90 -22.38
N LEU A 15 7.13 5.54 -23.33
CA LEU A 15 8.08 4.44 -23.16
C LEU A 15 9.16 4.75 -22.11
N THR A 16 9.65 5.99 -22.02
CA THR A 16 10.60 6.35 -20.96
C THR A 16 9.94 6.35 -19.58
N ILE A 17 8.67 6.78 -19.45
CA ILE A 17 7.94 6.72 -18.18
C ILE A 17 7.70 5.27 -17.76
N TYR A 18 7.28 4.39 -18.68
CA TYR A 18 7.10 2.95 -18.40
C TYR A 18 8.42 2.26 -18.00
N ALA A 19 9.55 2.71 -18.56
CA ALA A 19 10.87 2.17 -18.23
C ALA A 19 11.40 2.64 -16.86
N GLN A 20 10.82 3.68 -16.25
CA GLN A 20 11.22 4.22 -14.94
C GLN A 20 10.41 3.66 -13.76
N GLN A 21 9.61 2.61 -13.95
CA GLN A 21 9.07 1.83 -12.83
C GLN A 21 10.19 1.02 -12.18
N GLU A 22 11.08 1.74 -11.48
CA GLU A 22 12.11 1.16 -10.62
C GLU A 22 11.42 0.29 -9.57
N PRO A 23 11.84 -0.98 -9.38
CA PRO A 23 11.30 -1.82 -8.33
C PRO A 23 11.46 -1.10 -6.99
N ILE A 24 10.41 -1.08 -6.17
CA ILE A 24 10.47 -0.49 -4.82
C ILE A 24 11.61 -1.19 -4.07
N SER A 25 12.60 -0.43 -3.61
CA SER A 25 13.74 -0.99 -2.87
C SER A 25 13.24 -1.70 -1.61
N ASN A 26 13.92 -2.77 -1.19
CA ASN A 26 13.54 -3.53 0.00
C ASN A 26 13.48 -2.66 1.26
N GLU A 27 14.33 -1.66 1.37
CA GLU A 27 14.31 -0.66 2.45
C GLU A 27 13.00 0.15 2.44
N ARG A 28 12.62 0.71 1.27
CA ARG A 28 11.36 1.46 1.14
C ARG A 28 10.13 0.61 1.39
N ARG A 29 10.16 -0.68 1.00
CA ARG A 29 9.09 -1.64 1.33
C ARG A 29 8.96 -1.84 2.84
N CYS A 30 10.08 -2.03 3.53
CA CYS A 30 10.11 -2.20 4.98
C CYS A 30 9.60 -0.97 5.72
N ASP A 31 10.10 0.22 5.37
CA ASP A 31 9.69 1.47 5.99
C ASP A 31 8.19 1.75 5.79
N THR A 32 7.69 1.51 4.57
CA THR A 32 6.26 1.67 4.26
C THR A 32 5.41 0.70 5.08
N CYS A 33 5.83 -0.56 5.21
CA CYS A 33 5.14 -1.54 6.05
C CYS A 33 5.13 -1.09 7.52
N ILE A 34 6.27 -0.68 8.07
CA ILE A 34 6.38 -0.26 9.47
C ILE A 34 5.48 0.93 9.75
N ALA A 35 5.42 1.92 8.85
CA ALA A 35 4.57 3.09 8.99
C ALA A 35 3.08 2.70 9.06
N LEU A 36 2.62 1.89 8.10
CA LEU A 36 1.22 1.42 8.06
C LEU A 36 0.88 0.55 9.29
N ALA A 37 1.76 -0.38 9.64
CA ALA A 37 1.59 -1.24 10.79
C ALA A 37 1.58 -0.46 12.12
N SER A 38 2.32 0.66 12.21
CA SER A 38 2.30 1.53 13.39
C SER A 38 0.94 2.21 13.54
N ILE A 39 0.37 2.77 12.47
CA ILE A 39 -0.95 3.41 12.49
C ILE A 39 -2.02 2.42 12.96
N ILE A 40 -2.03 1.21 12.42
CA ILE A 40 -3.01 0.18 12.81
C ILE A 40 -2.79 -0.26 14.26
N LYS A 41 -1.54 -0.36 14.71
CA LYS A 41 -1.22 -0.67 16.11
C LYS A 41 -1.71 0.42 17.06
N ASP A 42 -1.60 1.68 16.68
CA ASP A 42 -2.09 2.80 17.48
C ASP A 42 -3.62 2.75 17.61
N TYR A 43 -4.34 2.48 16.51
CA TYR A 43 -5.79 2.24 16.57
C TYR A 43 -6.16 1.05 17.47
N ALA A 44 -5.37 -0.01 17.44
CA ALA A 44 -5.57 -1.15 18.32
C ALA A 44 -5.32 -0.80 19.80
N ALA A 45 -4.29 0.00 20.10
CA ALA A 45 -3.97 0.46 21.45
C ALA A 45 -5.02 1.44 22.00
N GLU A 46 -5.59 2.27 21.14
CA GLU A 46 -6.70 3.17 21.44
C GLU A 46 -8.06 2.46 21.56
N HIS A 47 -8.09 1.13 21.39
CA HIS A 47 -9.31 0.32 21.42
C HIS A 47 -10.36 0.77 20.40
N VAL A 48 -9.91 1.32 19.26
CA VAL A 48 -10.81 1.70 18.17
C VAL A 48 -11.48 0.43 17.64
N PRO A 49 -12.82 0.33 17.65
CA PRO A 49 -13.51 -0.86 17.19
C PRO A 49 -13.12 -1.24 15.75
N LEU A 50 -12.87 -2.53 15.49
CA LEU A 50 -12.43 -3.01 14.17
C LEU A 50 -13.43 -2.67 13.05
N ASP A 51 -14.73 -2.65 13.35
CA ASP A 51 -15.77 -2.24 12.41
C ASP A 51 -15.65 -0.75 12.03
N LYS A 52 -15.21 0.11 12.96
CA LYS A 52 -14.91 1.51 12.65
C LYS A 52 -13.68 1.62 11.75
N VAL A 53 -12.61 0.90 12.07
CA VAL A 53 -11.39 0.87 11.24
C VAL A 53 -11.72 0.39 9.84
N ARG A 54 -12.51 -0.69 9.72
CA ARG A 54 -12.99 -1.22 8.44
C ARG A 54 -13.76 -0.17 7.63
N ARG A 55 -14.74 0.51 8.23
CA ARG A 55 -15.48 1.58 7.54
C ARG A 55 -14.60 2.73 7.09
N ASP A 56 -13.59 3.10 7.88
CA ASP A 56 -12.67 4.18 7.53
C ASP A 56 -11.75 3.76 6.36
N VAL A 57 -11.33 2.50 6.31
CA VAL A 57 -10.54 1.95 5.17
C VAL A 57 -11.42 1.75 3.93
N GLU A 58 -12.67 1.31 4.07
CA GLU A 58 -13.64 1.22 2.96
C GLU A 58 -13.84 2.59 2.31
N ARG A 59 -14.09 3.63 3.12
CA ARG A 59 -14.20 5.00 2.62
C ARG A 59 -12.91 5.46 1.91
N LEU A 60 -11.75 5.11 2.46
CA LEU A 60 -10.48 5.41 1.80
C LEU A 60 -10.37 4.72 0.44
N CYS A 61 -10.77 3.45 0.33
CA CYS A 61 -10.77 2.73 -0.94
C CYS A 61 -11.71 3.39 -1.96
N ASP A 62 -12.90 3.82 -1.53
CA ASP A 62 -13.90 4.48 -2.39
C ASP A 62 -13.39 5.81 -2.98
N ASP A 63 -12.56 6.54 -2.23
CA ASP A 63 -11.98 7.82 -2.64
C ASP A 63 -10.79 7.68 -3.62
N LEU A 64 -10.29 6.45 -3.85
CA LEU A 64 -9.18 6.19 -4.76
C LEU A 64 -9.63 6.07 -6.22
N ALA A 65 -8.71 6.39 -7.15
CA ALA A 65 -8.90 6.14 -8.57
C ALA A 65 -9.07 4.63 -8.86
N ASP A 66 -9.77 4.27 -9.94
CA ASP A 66 -10.24 2.90 -10.22
C ASP A 66 -9.18 1.81 -10.00
N ASP A 67 -7.98 1.95 -10.57
CA ASP A 67 -6.90 0.96 -10.43
C ASP A 67 -6.43 0.79 -8.98
N LEU A 68 -6.40 1.88 -8.21
CA LEU A 68 -6.00 1.90 -6.80
C LEU A 68 -7.14 1.41 -5.89
N ARG A 69 -8.39 1.75 -6.21
CA ARG A 69 -9.57 1.23 -5.52
C ARG A 69 -9.63 -0.28 -5.65
N GLU A 70 -9.45 -0.81 -6.85
CA GLU A 70 -9.48 -2.25 -7.10
C GLU A 70 -8.37 -2.99 -6.33
N ALA A 71 -7.17 -2.40 -6.26
CA ALA A 71 -6.09 -2.93 -5.42
C ALA A 71 -6.42 -2.84 -3.92
N CYS A 72 -7.00 -1.73 -3.46
CA CYS A 72 -7.41 -1.52 -2.08
C CYS A 72 -8.48 -2.54 -1.65
N GLU A 73 -9.51 -2.73 -2.46
CA GLU A 73 -10.61 -3.66 -2.20
C GLU A 73 -10.18 -5.12 -2.24
N ARG A 74 -9.29 -5.50 -3.17
CA ARG A 74 -8.85 -6.90 -3.29
C ARG A 74 -7.76 -7.29 -2.32
N GLU A 75 -6.83 -6.38 -2.03
CA GLU A 75 -5.62 -6.72 -1.27
C GLU A 75 -5.69 -6.24 0.19
N LEU A 76 -6.26 -5.05 0.45
CA LEU A 76 -6.24 -4.46 1.79
C LEU A 76 -7.46 -4.88 2.62
N LEU A 77 -8.68 -4.67 2.12
CA LEU A 77 -9.91 -4.93 2.89
C LEU A 77 -10.09 -6.38 3.38
N PRO A 78 -9.76 -7.43 2.59
CA PRO A 78 -9.92 -8.81 3.04
C PRO A 78 -8.93 -9.19 4.14
N ASN A 79 -7.80 -8.48 4.23
CA ASN A 79 -6.73 -8.77 5.16
C ASN A 79 -6.77 -7.91 6.43
N LEU A 80 -7.57 -6.82 6.45
CA LEU A 80 -7.58 -5.83 7.52
C LEU A 80 -7.82 -6.43 8.91
N ASP A 81 -8.79 -7.32 9.06
CA ASP A 81 -9.12 -7.95 10.36
C ASP A 81 -7.93 -8.75 10.90
N LYS A 82 -7.27 -9.52 10.02
CA LYS A 82 -6.09 -10.30 10.36
C LYS A 82 -4.93 -9.39 10.75
N VAL A 83 -4.70 -8.32 10.00
CA VAL A 83 -3.63 -7.34 10.29
C VAL A 83 -3.87 -6.68 11.64
N TYR A 84 -5.09 -6.22 11.90
CA TYR A 84 -5.48 -5.59 13.16
C TYR A 84 -5.30 -6.54 14.35
N GLU A 85 -5.77 -7.79 14.24
CA GLU A 85 -5.64 -8.77 15.32
C GLU A 85 -4.19 -9.25 15.56
N GLU A 86 -3.35 -9.26 14.52
CA GLU A 86 -1.92 -9.54 14.68
C GLU A 86 -1.18 -8.38 15.37
N LEU A 87 -1.50 -7.13 15.02
CA LEU A 87 -0.84 -5.93 15.57
C LEU A 87 -1.23 -5.61 17.01
N LYS A 88 -2.37 -6.13 17.50
CA LYS A 88 -2.68 -6.17 18.95
C LYS A 88 -1.63 -6.93 19.75
N LYS A 89 -0.95 -7.90 19.14
CA LYS A 89 -0.05 -8.85 19.82
C LYS A 89 1.42 -8.68 19.46
N ARG A 90 1.72 -7.92 18.39
CA ARG A 90 3.06 -7.80 17.80
C ARG A 90 3.45 -6.35 17.63
N THR A 91 4.75 -6.08 17.61
CA THR A 91 5.28 -4.79 17.17
C THR A 91 5.16 -4.65 15.64
N PRO A 92 5.16 -3.41 15.10
CA PRO A 92 5.15 -3.18 13.66
C PRO A 92 6.33 -3.88 12.95
N LEU A 93 7.52 -3.88 13.55
CA LEU A 93 8.70 -4.55 13.01
C LEU A 93 8.50 -6.07 12.92
N GLU A 94 8.08 -6.73 14.00
CA GLU A 94 7.83 -8.18 14.01
C GLU A 94 6.75 -8.59 13.00
N PHE A 95 5.73 -7.75 12.82
CA PHE A 95 4.71 -7.95 11.80
C PHE A 95 5.34 -7.88 10.39
N CYS A 96 6.09 -6.81 10.10
CA CYS A 96 6.69 -6.62 8.77
C CYS A 96 7.78 -7.63 8.43
N GLU A 97 8.54 -8.13 9.41
CA GLU A 97 9.48 -9.24 9.21
C GLU A 97 8.74 -10.56 8.94
N LYS A 98 7.65 -10.84 9.67
CA LYS A 98 6.84 -12.04 9.47
C LYS A 98 6.21 -12.10 8.07
N HIS A 99 5.83 -10.95 7.52
CA HIS A 99 5.21 -10.84 6.20
C HIS A 99 6.22 -10.50 5.08
N GLU A 100 7.51 -10.74 5.32
CA GLU A 100 8.59 -10.60 4.32
C GLU A 100 8.67 -9.21 3.66
N GLN A 101 8.23 -8.17 4.39
CA GLN A 101 8.37 -6.77 3.99
C GLN A 101 9.69 -6.18 4.48
N CYS A 102 10.20 -6.70 5.59
CA CYS A 102 11.52 -6.42 6.13
C CYS A 102 12.38 -7.68 6.10
N GLY A 103 13.69 -7.54 5.87
CA GLY A 103 14.63 -8.63 6.09
C GLY A 103 14.69 -8.96 7.59
N ARG A 104 14.79 -10.26 7.94
CA ARG A 104 15.00 -10.67 9.33
C ARG A 104 16.34 -10.13 9.82
N LYS A 105 16.34 -9.36 10.91
CA LYS A 105 17.57 -8.96 11.61
C LYS A 105 18.16 -10.09 12.44
#